data_AF-A0A6B2TDP7-F1
#
_entry.id   AF-A0A6B2TDP7-F1
#
_cell.length_a   1.000
_cell.length_b   1.000
_cell.length_c   1.000
_cell.angle_alpha   90.00
_cell.angle_beta   90.00
_cell.angle_gamma   90.00
#
_symmetry.space_group_name_H-M   'P 1'
#
loop_
_entity.id
_entity.type
_entity.pdbx_description
1 polymer ?
#
loop_
_entity_poly.entity_id
_entity_poly.type
_entity_poly.pdbx_seq_one_letter_code
_entity_poly.pdbx_strand_id
1 'polypeptide(L)' 'AHAARTAELAAGDDRTVGAAHIERAARRAAPAVVDVLARYPAAPAGGGRVGELIRGLDAHLRS' A
#
# COMPACT_ATOMS: atom_id res chain seq x y z
N ALA A 1 -1.62 -1.64 -4.79
CA ALA A 1 -1.18 -0.24 -4.97
C ALA A 1 -1.69 0.41 -6.26
N HIS A 2 -1.73 -0.28 -7.41
CA HIS A 2 -2.23 0.33 -8.65
C HIS A 2 -3.65 0.91 -8.55
N ALA A 3 -4.60 0.22 -7.91
CA ALA A 3 -5.93 0.77 -7.66
C ALA A 3 -5.92 2.07 -6.84
N ALA A 4 -5.03 2.18 -5.85
CA ALA A 4 -4.83 3.41 -5.10
C ALA A 4 -4.27 4.52 -6.01
N ARG A 5 -3.28 4.22 -6.86
CA ARG A 5 -2.74 5.19 -7.82
C ARG A 5 -3.78 5.66 -8.83
N THR A 6 -4.61 4.75 -9.36
CA THR A 6 -5.72 5.11 -10.25
C THR A 6 -6.71 6.02 -9.53
N ALA A 7 -7.00 5.76 -8.25
CA ALA A 7 -7.90 6.60 -7.45
C ALA A 7 -7.32 8.01 -7.21
N GLU A 8 -6.01 8.13 -6.94
CA GLU A 8 -5.35 9.45 -6.87
C GLU A 8 -5.51 10.21 -8.19
N LEU A 9 -5.20 9.57 -9.33
CA LEU A 9 -5.30 10.18 -10.64
C LEU A 9 -6.73 10.61 -10.99
N ALA A 10 -7.72 9.79 -10.66
CA ALA A 10 -9.13 10.13 -10.84
C ALA A 10 -9.58 11.30 -9.96
N ALA A 11 -8.90 11.53 -8.83
CA ALA A 11 -9.13 12.63 -7.92
C ALA A 11 -8.22 13.85 -8.17
N GLY A 12 -7.65 13.99 -9.37
CA GLY A 12 -6.78 15.12 -9.71
C GLY A 12 -5.39 15.04 -9.09
N ASP A 13 -4.84 13.82 -8.99
CA ASP A 13 -3.55 13.51 -8.34
C ASP A 13 -3.54 13.72 -6.81
N ASP A 14 -4.72 13.74 -6.18
CA ASP A 14 -4.85 13.84 -4.72
C ASP A 14 -4.31 12.57 -4.03
N ARG A 15 -3.16 12.73 -3.37
CA ARG A 15 -2.44 11.67 -2.66
C ARG A 15 -3.16 11.15 -1.42
N THR A 16 -4.05 11.94 -0.83
CA THR A 16 -4.81 11.54 0.37
C THR A 16 -5.78 10.41 0.06
N VAL A 17 -6.36 10.41 -1.15
CA VAL A 17 -7.21 9.33 -1.66
C VAL A 17 -6.45 8.02 -1.74
N GLY A 18 -5.19 8.08 -2.21
CA GLY A 18 -4.30 6.92 -2.25
C GLY A 18 -4.02 6.38 -0.84
N ALA A 19 -3.66 7.25 0.10
CA ALA A 19 -3.40 6.88 1.50
C ALA A 19 -4.62 6.20 2.15
N ALA A 20 -5.80 6.80 2.03
CA ALA A 20 -7.05 6.23 2.54
C ALA A 20 -7.35 4.86 1.91
N HIS A 21 -7.04 4.68 0.62
CA HIS A 21 -7.22 3.41 -0.06
C HIS A 21 -6.28 2.32 0.49
N ILE A 22 -5.03 2.68 0.82
CA ILE A 22 -4.04 1.78 1.41
C ILE A 22 -4.46 1.34 2.80
N GLU A 23 -4.86 2.28 3.67
CA GLU A 23 -5.37 1.94 5.01
C GLU A 23 -6.58 0.99 4.95
N ARG A 24 -7.52 1.28 4.03
CA ARG A 24 -8.71 0.45 3.84
C ARG A 24 -8.37 -0.94 3.32
N ALA A 25 -7.30 -1.07 2.53
CA ALA A 25 -6.80 -2.36 2.07
C ALA A 25 -6.13 -3.13 3.21
N ALA A 26 -5.29 -2.45 4.01
CA ALA A 26 -4.62 -3.04 5.16
C ALA A 26 -5.63 -3.63 6.16
N ARG A 27 -6.68 -2.88 6.51
CA ARG A 27 -7.76 -3.35 7.41
C ARG A 27 -8.51 -4.60 6.91
N ARG A 28 -8.46 -4.92 5.61
CA ARG A 28 -9.12 -6.09 5.02
C ARG A 28 -8.18 -7.27 4.79
N ALA A 29 -6.88 -7.10 5.00
CA ALA A 29 -5.93 -8.17 4.79
C ALA A 29 -6.16 -9.29 5.82
N ALA A 30 -6.15 -10.54 5.35
CA ALA A 30 -6.21 -11.69 6.25
C ALA A 30 -4.90 -11.80 7.05
N PRO A 31 -4.93 -12.27 8.31
CA PRO A 31 -3.73 -12.46 9.12
C PRO A 31 -2.64 -13.30 8.42
N ALA A 32 -3.04 -14.32 7.66
CA ALA A 32 -2.12 -15.15 6.88
C ALA A 32 -1.25 -14.36 5.89
N VAL A 33 -1.71 -13.19 5.40
CA VAL A 33 -0.91 -12.32 4.55
C VAL A 33 0.23 -11.68 5.33
N VAL A 34 -0.03 -11.26 6.57
CA VAL A 34 1.00 -10.70 7.46
C VAL A 34 2.05 -11.75 7.79
N ASP A 35 1.61 -12.97 8.11
CA ASP A 35 2.51 -14.10 8.39
C ASP A 35 3.43 -14.40 7.19
N VAL A 36 2.90 -14.34 5.97
CA VAL A 36 3.70 -14.51 4.75
C VAL A 36 4.71 -13.37 4.60
N LEU A 37 4.29 -12.11 4.74
CA LEU A 37 5.15 -10.94 4.57
C LEU A 37 6.30 -10.91 5.58
N ALA A 38 6.07 -11.34 6.82
CA ALA A 38 7.09 -11.40 7.87
C ALA A 38 8.30 -12.30 7.49
N ARG A 39 8.14 -13.23 6.55
CA ARG A 39 9.22 -14.11 6.06
C ARG A 39 10.11 -13.48 4.99
N TYR A 40 9.70 -12.34 4.43
CA TYR A 40 10.42 -11.64 3.37
C TYR A 40 10.93 -10.29 3.85
N PRO A 41 12.04 -9.77 3.26
CA PRO A 41 12.51 -8.43 3.55
C PRO A 41 11.43 -7.39 3.27
N ALA A 42 11.53 -6.24 3.94
CA ALA A 42 10.65 -5.10 3.71
C ALA A 42 10.68 -4.66 2.23
N ALA A 43 9.60 -4.02 1.78
CA ALA A 43 9.48 -3.61 0.39
C ALA A 43 10.65 -2.67 -0.03
N PRO A 44 11.41 -3.01 -1.10
CA PRO A 44 12.57 -2.24 -1.50
C PRO A 44 12.21 -0.83 -2.00
N ALA A 45 13.22 0.04 -2.05
CA ALA A 45 13.09 1.36 -2.64
C ALA A 45 12.85 1.30 -4.15
N GLY A 46 12.32 2.40 -4.73
CA GLY A 46 12.02 2.52 -6.17
C GLY A 46 10.53 2.43 -6.50
N GLY A 47 10.21 2.28 -7.79
CA GLY A 47 8.84 2.11 -8.30
C GLY A 47 7.98 3.40 -8.35
N GLY A 48 8.59 4.57 -8.17
CA GLY A 48 7.90 5.86 -8.19
C GLY A 48 6.71 5.91 -7.21
N ARG A 49 5.64 6.59 -7.61
CA ARG A 49 4.46 6.77 -6.74
C ARG A 49 3.77 5.45 -6.36
N VAL A 50 3.71 4.49 -7.28
CA VAL A 50 3.15 3.16 -6.97
C VAL A 50 4.02 2.45 -5.93
N GLY A 51 5.35 2.55 -6.06
CA GLY A 51 6.28 1.99 -5.08
C GLY A 51 6.14 2.60 -3.69
N GLU A 52 5.91 3.91 -3.59
CA GLU A 52 5.58 4.57 -2.31
C GLU A 52 4.31 3.99 -1.68
N LEU A 53 3.24 3.79 -2.48
CA LEU A 53 1.99 3.20 -2.02
C LEU A 53 2.16 1.72 -1.60
N ILE A 54 3.02 0.96 -2.29
CA ILE A 54 3.38 -0.42 -1.88
C ILE A 54 4.08 -0.41 -0.53
N ARG A 55 5.08 0.46 -0.34
CA ARG A 55 5.80 0.56 0.94
C ARG A 55 4.90 1.00 2.08
N GLY A 56 3.97 1.93 1.82
CA GLY A 56 2.96 2.32 2.80
C GLY A 56 2.04 1.16 3.21
N LEU A 57 1.63 0.33 2.24
CA LEU A 57 0.83 -0.87 2.54
C LEU A 57 1.64 -1.91 3.32
N ASP A 58 2.88 -2.18 2.89
CA ASP A 58 3.79 -3.11 3.58
C ASP A 58 4.02 -2.69 5.03
N ALA A 59 4.24 -1.40 5.29
CA ALA A 59 4.39 -0.86 6.64
C ALA A 59 3.12 -1.03 7.49
N HIS A 60 1.93 -0.75 6.94
CA HIS A 60 0.66 -0.95 7.65
C HIS A 60 0.33 -2.42 7.95
N LEU A 61 0.77 -3.35 7.10
CA LEU A 61 0.55 -4.77 7.33
C LEU A 61 1.54 -5.37 8.34
N ARG A 62 2.69 -4.74 8.55
CA ARG A 62 3.75 -5.21 9.44
C ARG A 62 3.73 -4.57 10.84
N SER A 63 2.84 -3.61 11.12
CA SER A 63 2.67 -3.01 12.45
C SER A 63 1.80 -3.86 13.36
#